data_AF-A0A933TK39-F1
#
_entry.id   AF-A0A933TK39-F1
#
_cell.length_a   1.000
_cell.length_b   1.000
_cell.length_c   1.000
_cell.angle_alpha   90.00
_cell.angle_beta   90.00
_cell.angle_gamma   90.00
#
_symmetry.space_group_name_H-M   'P 1'
#
loop_
_entity.id
_entity.type
_entity.pdbx_description
1 polymer ?
#
loop_
_entity_poly.entity_id
_entity_poly.type
_entity_poly.pdbx_seq_one_letter_code
_entity_poly.pdbx_strand_id
1 'polypeptide(L)'
;NVSLLALHGSLYLQLKTEGELQARINRWSWHCFGVFLTLYLFTTIVTLARVPQALSNFARLPWLWGVVAASVLALANIPRQLYLGRPGRAFLSSAAAIASLIALFGAALYPNLIVSSLDPAWSLTTANAASSDKTLGIMALIAALGLPFVLSYTAAIYWVFRGKVELGRLSY
;
A
#
# COMPACT_ATOMS: atom_id res chain seq x y z
N ASN A 1 5.44 6.88 -4.74
CA ASN A 1 4.20 6.91 -3.92
C ASN A 1 3.00 7.53 -4.64
N VAL A 2 3.09 8.72 -5.24
CA VAL A 2 1.95 9.34 -5.96
C VAL A 2 1.39 8.44 -7.08
N SER A 3 2.25 7.84 -7.90
CA SER A 3 1.83 6.93 -8.98
C SER A 3 1.07 5.69 -8.48
N LEU A 4 1.46 5.12 -7.34
CA LEU A 4 0.77 4.00 -6.71
C LEU A 4 -0.63 4.41 -6.23
N LEU A 5 -0.74 5.57 -5.60
CA LEU A 5 -2.03 6.09 -5.14
C LEU A 5 -2.95 6.47 -6.30
N ALA A 6 -2.39 7.01 -7.38
CA ALA A 6 -3.13 7.29 -8.62
C ALA A 6 -3.67 5.99 -9.25
N LEU A 7 -2.88 4.92 -9.30
CA LEU A 7 -3.33 3.60 -9.74
C LEU A 7 -4.42 3.04 -8.81
N HIS A 8 -4.22 3.08 -7.50
CA HIS A 8 -5.20 2.58 -6.54
C HIS A 8 -6.53 3.34 -6.63
N GLY A 9 -6.45 4.66 -6.75
CA GLY A 9 -7.61 5.54 -6.96
C GLY A 9 -8.30 5.28 -8.30
N SER A 10 -7.58 5.06 -9.39
CA SER A 10 -8.20 4.74 -10.68
C SER A 10 -8.93 3.39 -10.65
N LEU A 11 -8.37 2.39 -9.96
CA LEU A 11 -9.02 1.10 -9.74
C LEU A 11 -10.26 1.22 -8.85
N TYR A 12 -10.22 2.09 -7.83
CA TYR A 12 -11.39 2.41 -7.02
C TYR A 12 -12.49 3.09 -7.87
N LEU A 13 -12.12 4.04 -8.73
CA LEU A 13 -13.08 4.70 -9.61
C LEU A 13 -13.73 3.71 -10.59
N GLN A 14 -13.01 2.70 -11.08
CA GLN A 14 -13.63 1.64 -11.90
C GLN A 14 -14.71 0.86 -11.14
N LEU A 15 -14.58 0.70 -9.82
CA LEU A 15 -15.58 0.04 -8.99
C LEU A 15 -16.84 0.88 -8.79
N LYS A 16 -16.74 2.20 -8.94
CA LYS A 16 -17.81 3.15 -8.61
C LYS A 16 -18.46 3.81 -9.82
N THR A 17 -17.88 3.70 -11.01
CA THR A 17 -18.36 4.38 -12.23
C THR A 17 -18.95 3.40 -13.25
N GLU A 18 -19.77 3.91 -14.17
CA GLU A 18 -20.39 3.17 -15.28
C GLU A 18 -20.25 3.88 -16.62
N GLY A 19 -20.60 3.16 -17.70
CA GLY A 19 -20.71 3.72 -19.05
C GLY A 19 -19.40 4.29 -19.59
N GLU A 20 -19.50 5.43 -20.27
CA GLU A 20 -18.34 6.08 -20.91
C GLU A 20 -17.25 6.47 -19.91
N LEU A 21 -17.64 6.97 -18.73
CA LEU A 21 -16.68 7.38 -17.71
C LEU A 21 -15.86 6.19 -17.23
N GLN A 22 -16.50 5.05 -16.98
CA GLN A 22 -15.80 3.82 -16.60
C GLN A 22 -14.83 3.36 -17.70
N ALA A 23 -15.22 3.44 -18.97
CA ALA A 23 -14.35 3.10 -20.11
C ALA A 23 -13.13 4.03 -20.22
N ARG A 24 -13.31 5.35 -19.96
CA ARG A 24 -12.20 6.32 -19.89
C ARG A 24 -11.25 5.99 -18.76
N ILE A 25 -11.78 5.72 -17.57
CA ILE A 25 -10.98 5.34 -16.39
C ILE A 25 -10.22 4.04 -16.66
N ASN A 26 -10.80 3.09 -17.39
CA ASN A 26 -10.09 1.85 -17.73
C ASN A 26 -8.80 2.09 -18.52
N ARG A 27 -8.85 2.99 -19.53
CA ARG A 27 -7.64 3.39 -20.25
C ARG A 27 -6.62 4.07 -19.34
N TRP A 28 -7.08 4.98 -18.48
CA TRP A 28 -6.21 5.65 -17.50
C TRP A 28 -5.59 4.69 -16.50
N SER A 29 -6.29 3.65 -16.04
CA SER A 29 -5.74 2.63 -15.14
C SER A 29 -4.55 1.90 -15.76
N TRP A 30 -4.57 1.63 -17.06
CA TRP A 30 -3.42 1.02 -17.76
C TRP A 30 -2.22 1.97 -17.81
N HIS A 31 -2.44 3.27 -18.08
CA HIS A 31 -1.37 4.27 -18.03
C HIS A 31 -0.80 4.42 -16.61
N CYS A 32 -1.67 4.53 -15.60
CA CYS A 32 -1.27 4.57 -14.19
C CYS A 32 -0.46 3.34 -13.80
N PHE A 33 -0.86 2.14 -14.26
CA PHE A 33 -0.14 0.91 -14.02
C PHE A 33 1.25 0.92 -14.66
N GLY A 34 1.36 1.31 -15.94
CA GLY A 34 2.66 1.38 -16.64
C GLY A 34 3.63 2.38 -16.00
N VAL A 35 3.14 3.58 -15.65
CA VAL A 35 3.94 4.61 -14.95
C VAL A 35 4.35 4.11 -13.57
N PHE A 36 3.43 3.53 -12.80
CA PHE A 36 3.73 2.99 -11.49
C PHE A 36 4.77 1.87 -11.56
N LEU A 37 4.60 0.91 -12.48
CA LEU A 37 5.52 -0.22 -12.64
C LEU A 37 6.93 0.28 -12.99
N THR A 38 7.05 1.24 -13.91
CA THR A 38 8.33 1.83 -14.31
C THR A 38 9.03 2.48 -13.12
N LEU A 39 8.32 3.34 -12.38
CA LEU A 39 8.86 4.02 -11.21
C LEU A 39 9.18 3.05 -10.06
N TYR A 40 8.35 2.02 -9.86
CA TYR A 40 8.57 0.98 -8.88
C TYR A 40 9.86 0.20 -9.16
N LEU A 41 10.02 -0.30 -10.39
CA LEU A 41 11.23 -1.03 -10.79
C LEU A 41 12.47 -0.15 -10.67
N PHE A 42 12.39 1.09 -11.17
CA PHE A 42 13.49 2.05 -11.06
C PHE A 42 13.87 2.30 -9.59
N THR A 43 12.89 2.58 -8.74
CA THR A 43 13.13 2.84 -7.31
C THR A 43 13.74 1.63 -6.62
N THR A 44 13.21 0.42 -6.89
CA THR A 44 13.73 -0.83 -6.33
C THR A 44 15.18 -1.08 -6.76
N ILE A 45 15.50 -0.95 -8.05
CA ILE A 45 16.86 -1.13 -8.56
C ILE A 45 17.82 -0.11 -7.91
N VAL A 46 17.45 1.17 -7.88
CA VAL A 46 18.26 2.22 -7.26
C VAL A 46 18.46 1.96 -5.77
N THR A 47 17.41 1.50 -5.07
CA THR A 47 17.47 1.18 -3.63
C THR A 47 18.44 0.02 -3.39
N LEU A 48 18.32 -1.07 -4.14
CA LEU A 48 19.21 -2.22 -4.01
C LEU A 48 20.66 -1.89 -4.36
N ALA A 49 20.89 -0.98 -5.32
CA ALA A 49 22.24 -0.57 -5.72
C ALA A 49 22.88 0.43 -4.74
N ARG A 50 22.10 1.32 -4.12
CA ARG A 50 22.61 2.42 -3.29
C ARG A 50 22.49 2.18 -1.80
N VAL A 51 21.60 1.28 -1.38
CA VAL A 51 21.30 0.99 0.03
C VAL A 51 21.44 -0.52 0.27
N PRO A 52 22.67 -1.06 0.27
CA PRO A 52 22.90 -2.49 0.46
C PRO A 52 22.37 -3.00 1.82
N GLN A 53 22.27 -2.11 2.80
CA GLN A 53 21.71 -2.38 4.13
C GLN A 53 20.20 -2.70 4.07
N ALA A 54 19.48 -2.33 3.02
CA ALA A 54 18.05 -2.64 2.90
C ALA A 54 17.77 -4.15 2.93
N LEU A 55 18.75 -4.97 2.55
CA LEU A 55 18.66 -6.44 2.57
C LEU A 55 19.25 -7.08 3.83
N SER A 56 19.88 -6.33 4.74
CA SER A 56 20.57 -6.92 5.90
C SER A 56 19.65 -7.71 6.80
N ASN A 57 18.38 -7.30 6.90
CA ASN A 57 17.37 -7.97 7.70
C ASN A 57 16.83 -9.25 7.05
N PHE A 58 17.00 -9.44 5.75
CA PHE A 58 16.50 -10.63 5.04
C PHE A 58 17.28 -11.89 5.40
N ALA A 59 18.55 -11.75 5.78
CA ALA A 59 19.34 -12.86 6.31
C ALA A 59 18.86 -13.31 7.70
N ARG A 60 18.37 -12.38 8.52
CA ARG A 60 17.87 -12.66 9.88
C ARG A 60 16.39 -13.07 9.89
N LEU A 61 15.61 -12.54 8.95
CA LEU A 61 14.16 -12.71 8.84
C LEU A 61 13.80 -13.27 7.45
N PRO A 62 14.01 -14.57 7.20
CA PRO A 62 13.82 -15.16 5.86
C PRO A 62 12.37 -15.09 5.38
N TRP A 63 11.39 -14.95 6.27
CA TRP A 63 9.98 -14.76 5.91
C TRP A 63 9.72 -13.47 5.11
N LEU A 64 10.63 -12.49 5.15
CA LEU A 64 10.55 -11.27 4.34
C LEU A 64 10.56 -11.56 2.83
N TRP A 65 11.20 -12.65 2.40
CA TRP A 65 11.11 -13.12 1.01
C TRP A 65 9.68 -13.49 0.61
N GLY A 66 8.87 -13.98 1.56
CA GLY A 66 7.44 -14.20 1.36
C GLY A 66 6.68 -12.89 1.10
N VAL A 67 7.07 -11.80 1.78
CA VAL A 67 6.49 -10.46 1.55
C VAL A 67 6.90 -9.91 0.18
N VAL A 68 8.15 -10.13 -0.25
CA VAL A 68 8.59 -9.79 -1.62
C VAL A 68 7.79 -10.57 -2.65
N ALA A 69 7.65 -11.88 -2.48
CA ALA A 69 6.85 -12.72 -3.37
C ALA A 69 5.39 -12.24 -3.42
N ALA A 70 4.78 -11.94 -2.27
CA ALA A 70 3.44 -11.39 -2.20
C ALA A 70 3.32 -10.04 -2.93
N SER A 71 4.31 -9.15 -2.79
CA SER A 71 4.35 -7.86 -3.50
C SER A 71 4.39 -8.05 -5.02
N VAL A 72 5.27 -8.92 -5.50
CA VAL A 72 5.42 -9.21 -6.94
C VAL A 72 4.15 -9.86 -7.49
N LEU A 73 3.58 -10.83 -6.78
CA LEU A 73 2.34 -11.50 -7.19
C LEU A 73 1.15 -10.54 -7.20
N ALA A 74 1.03 -9.68 -6.19
CA ALA A 74 0.00 -8.64 -6.13
C ALA A 74 0.12 -7.69 -7.33
N LEU A 75 1.34 -7.21 -7.61
CA LEU A 75 1.61 -6.31 -8.74
C LEU A 75 1.32 -6.97 -10.09
N ALA A 76 1.76 -8.20 -10.30
CA ALA A 76 1.54 -8.97 -11.52
C ALA A 76 0.06 -9.33 -11.74
N ASN A 77 -0.73 -9.48 -10.66
CA ASN A 77 -2.14 -9.80 -10.76
C ASN A 77 -2.99 -8.58 -11.19
N ILE A 78 -2.55 -7.34 -10.95
CA ILE A 78 -3.30 -6.13 -11.35
C ILE A 78 -3.64 -6.10 -12.85
N PRO A 79 -2.67 -6.16 -13.80
CA PRO A 79 -2.96 -6.10 -15.23
C PRO A 79 -3.80 -7.29 -15.69
N ARG A 80 -3.59 -8.47 -15.10
CA ARG A 80 -4.42 -9.65 -15.35
C ARG A 80 -5.87 -9.41 -14.99
N GLN A 81 -6.16 -8.86 -13.80
CA GLN A 81 -7.54 -8.60 -13.38
C GLN A 81 -8.18 -7.44 -14.13
N LEU A 82 -7.40 -6.43 -14.53
CA LEU A 82 -7.84 -5.37 -15.45
C LEU A 82 -8.28 -5.94 -16.80
N TYR A 83 -7.45 -6.81 -17.39
CA TYR A 83 -7.78 -7.46 -18.66
C TYR A 83 -9.02 -8.35 -18.57
N LEU A 84 -9.18 -9.10 -17.46
CA LEU A 84 -10.34 -9.97 -17.21
C LEU A 84 -11.62 -9.20 -16.83
N GLY A 85 -11.59 -7.86 -16.78
CA GLY A 85 -12.76 -7.06 -16.40
C GLY A 85 -13.22 -7.28 -14.95
N ARG A 86 -12.29 -7.60 -14.04
CA ARG A 86 -12.57 -7.88 -12.62
C ARG A 86 -12.00 -6.76 -11.72
N PRO A 87 -12.56 -5.54 -11.75
CA PRO A 87 -11.99 -4.37 -11.08
C PRO A 87 -11.84 -4.55 -9.56
N GLY A 88 -12.73 -5.30 -8.90
CA GLY A 88 -12.62 -5.56 -7.45
C GLY A 88 -11.39 -6.36 -7.07
N ARG A 89 -11.01 -7.35 -7.89
CA ARG A 89 -9.79 -8.12 -7.66
C ARG A 89 -8.54 -7.32 -8.00
N ALA A 90 -8.61 -6.45 -9.01
CA ALA A 90 -7.53 -5.52 -9.32
C ALA A 90 -7.31 -4.53 -8.15
N PHE A 91 -8.38 -3.97 -7.60
CA PHE A 91 -8.35 -3.09 -6.43
C PHE A 91 -7.74 -3.78 -5.20
N LEU A 92 -8.20 -4.99 -4.85
CA LEU A 92 -7.61 -5.76 -3.75
C LEU A 92 -6.12 -6.07 -3.97
N SER A 93 -5.73 -6.38 -5.21
CA SER A 93 -4.32 -6.63 -5.55
C SER A 93 -3.48 -5.36 -5.37
N SER A 94 -4.01 -4.19 -5.74
CA SER A 94 -3.31 -2.91 -5.49
C SER A 94 -3.21 -2.56 -4.01
N ALA A 95 -4.24 -2.87 -3.19
CA ALA A 95 -4.18 -2.69 -1.74
C ALA A 95 -3.13 -3.62 -1.11
N ALA A 96 -3.06 -4.87 -1.54
CA ALA A 96 -2.02 -5.81 -1.11
C ALA A 96 -0.62 -5.31 -1.51
N ALA A 97 -0.46 -4.77 -2.73
CA ALA A 97 0.82 -4.20 -3.17
C ALA A 97 1.25 -3.00 -2.29
N ILE A 98 0.32 -2.12 -1.90
CA ILE A 98 0.58 -1.02 -0.96
C ILE A 98 1.03 -1.56 0.39
N ALA A 99 0.29 -2.52 0.96
CA ALA A 99 0.60 -3.10 2.26
C ALA A 99 1.99 -3.78 2.26
N SER A 100 2.29 -4.58 1.23
CA SER A 100 3.60 -5.22 1.09
C SER A 100 4.73 -4.21 0.92
N LEU A 101 4.52 -3.12 0.17
CA LEU A 101 5.54 -2.07 0.00
C LEU A 101 5.85 -1.37 1.33
N ILE A 102 4.82 -1.03 2.12
CA ILE A 102 4.99 -0.43 3.44
C ILE A 102 5.72 -1.40 4.39
N ALA A 103 5.35 -2.68 4.36
CA ALA A 103 6.00 -3.71 5.18
C ALA A 103 7.48 -3.89 4.81
N LEU A 104 7.81 -3.95 3.52
CA LEU A 104 9.19 -4.06 3.04
C LEU A 104 10.01 -2.80 3.37
N PHE A 105 9.41 -1.61 3.29
CA PHE A 105 10.07 -0.38 3.69
C PHE A 105 10.40 -0.37 5.19
N GLY A 106 9.44 -0.75 6.05
CA GLY A 106 9.68 -0.89 7.49
C GLY A 106 10.74 -1.95 7.80
N ALA A 107 10.69 -3.09 7.12
CA ALA A 107 11.69 -4.15 7.26
C ALA A 107 13.09 -3.73 6.79
N ALA A 108 13.20 -2.88 5.77
CA ALA A 108 14.48 -2.36 5.29
C ALA A 108 15.11 -1.37 6.28
N LEU A 109 14.30 -0.59 7.00
CA LEU A 109 14.80 0.39 7.97
C LEU A 109 15.07 -0.18 9.36
N TYR A 110 14.32 -1.21 9.77
CA TYR A 110 14.41 -1.80 11.11
C TYR A 110 15.87 -2.13 11.49
N PRO A 111 16.35 -1.78 12.70
CA PRO A 111 15.63 -1.19 13.84
C PRO A 111 15.55 0.35 13.79
N ASN A 112 16.06 0.99 12.74
CA ASN A 112 15.96 2.44 12.57
C ASN A 112 14.55 2.84 12.14
N LEU A 113 14.10 3.98 12.65
CA LEU A 113 12.94 4.72 12.16
C LEU A 113 13.40 5.82 11.19
N ILE A 114 14.50 6.50 11.53
CA ILE A 114 15.16 7.53 10.70
C ILE A 114 16.67 7.33 10.80
N VAL A 115 17.33 7.20 9.65
CA VAL A 115 18.79 7.07 9.56
C VAL A 115 19.41 8.45 9.37
N SER A 116 20.36 8.81 10.23
CA SER A 116 21.10 10.07 10.14
C SER A 116 22.11 10.03 9.00
N SER A 117 22.22 11.13 8.24
CA SER A 117 23.20 11.29 7.17
C SER A 117 24.53 11.91 7.63
N LEU A 118 24.59 12.45 8.86
CA LEU A 118 25.76 13.12 9.42
C LEU A 118 26.58 12.20 10.32
N ASP A 119 25.90 11.49 11.22
CA ASP A 119 26.50 10.55 12.17
C ASP A 119 25.53 9.38 12.44
N PRO A 120 25.92 8.11 12.16
CA PRO A 120 25.12 6.95 12.48
C PRO A 120 24.64 6.87 13.94
N ALA A 121 25.41 7.39 14.91
CA ALA A 121 25.06 7.41 16.32
C ALA A 121 23.83 8.28 16.65
N TRP A 122 23.49 9.22 15.77
CA TRP A 122 22.31 10.09 15.90
C TRP A 122 21.08 9.55 15.17
N SER A 123 21.11 8.30 14.70
CA SER A 123 19.95 7.66 14.10
C SER A 123 18.85 7.44 15.14
N LEU A 124 17.60 7.67 14.74
CA LEU A 124 16.44 7.35 15.56
C LEU A 124 16.10 5.87 15.38
N THR A 125 16.18 5.12 16.45
CA THR A 125 15.92 3.69 16.53
C THR A 125 14.64 3.42 17.32
N THR A 126 14.08 2.22 17.18
CA THR A 126 12.94 1.80 18.01
C THR A 126 13.25 1.82 19.51
N ALA A 127 14.52 1.69 19.91
CA ALA A 127 14.90 1.70 21.32
C ALA A 127 15.06 3.12 21.90
N ASN A 128 15.65 4.05 21.15
CA ASN A 128 15.90 5.41 21.64
C ASN A 128 14.73 6.38 21.40
N ALA A 129 13.84 6.07 20.46
CA ALA A 129 12.67 6.88 20.12
C ALA A 129 11.36 6.34 20.70
N ALA A 130 11.41 5.24 21.46
CA ALA A 130 10.23 4.70 22.12
C ALA A 130 9.80 5.55 23.31
N SER A 131 8.48 5.64 23.50
CA SER A 131 7.88 6.12 24.76
C SER A 131 8.15 5.13 25.90
N SER A 132 7.88 5.56 27.14
CA SER A 132 7.93 4.66 28.30
C SER A 132 7.02 3.44 28.12
N ASP A 133 7.41 2.29 28.69
CA ASP A 133 6.64 1.04 28.61
C ASP A 133 5.19 1.22 29.06
N LYS A 134 4.96 2.05 30.08
CA LYS A 134 3.61 2.36 30.56
C LYS A 134 2.78 3.07 29.48
N THR A 135 3.34 4.10 28.86
CA THR A 135 2.68 4.84 27.78
C THR A 135 2.44 3.94 26.57
N LEU A 136 3.44 3.13 26.20
CA LEU A 136 3.34 2.20 25.07
C LEU A 136 2.24 1.16 25.30
N GLY A 137 2.17 0.58 26.51
CA GLY A 137 1.12 -0.37 26.88
C GLY A 137 -0.29 0.24 26.84
N ILE A 138 -0.46 1.48 27.31
CA ILE A 138 -1.74 2.20 27.24
C ILE A 138 -2.13 2.46 25.79
N MET A 139 -1.21 2.95 24.95
CA MET A 139 -1.50 3.21 23.54
C MET A 139 -1.79 1.92 22.76
N ALA A 140 -1.10 0.82 23.08
CA ALA A 140 -1.36 -0.48 22.50
C ALA A 140 -2.76 -0.99 22.85
N LEU A 141 -3.22 -0.81 24.10
CA LEU A 141 -4.58 -1.15 24.51
C LEU A 141 -5.62 -0.31 23.76
N ILE A 142 -5.40 1.00 23.66
CA ILE A 142 -6.28 1.90 22.89
C ILE A 142 -6.34 1.48 21.43
N ALA A 143 -5.20 1.16 20.80
CA ALA A 143 -5.16 0.70 19.42
C ALA A 143 -5.86 -0.65 19.24
N ALA A 144 -5.67 -1.59 20.18
CA ALA A 144 -6.28 -2.90 20.14
C ALA A 144 -7.82 -2.85 20.22
N LEU A 145 -8.38 -1.89 20.95
CA LEU A 145 -9.84 -1.69 21.05
C LEU A 145 -10.38 -0.76 19.95
N GLY A 146 -9.67 0.33 19.65
CA GLY A 146 -10.09 1.34 18.69
C GLY A 146 -10.00 0.89 17.24
N LEU A 147 -8.98 0.10 16.88
CA LEU A 147 -8.79 -0.34 15.50
C LEU A 147 -9.92 -1.27 15.03
N PRO A 148 -10.36 -2.31 15.77
CA PRO A 148 -11.53 -3.10 15.40
C PRO A 148 -12.80 -2.27 15.25
N PHE A 149 -13.00 -1.26 16.12
CA PHE A 149 -14.16 -0.38 16.04
C PHE A 149 -14.17 0.46 14.75
N VAL A 150 -13.04 1.10 14.43
CA VAL A 150 -12.88 1.89 13.20
C VAL A 150 -13.03 1.01 11.96
N LEU A 151 -12.44 -0.19 11.96
CA LEU A 151 -12.56 -1.14 10.86
C LEU A 151 -14.00 -1.61 10.66
N SER A 152 -14.73 -1.89 11.75
CA SER A 152 -16.13 -2.34 11.70
C SER A 152 -17.02 -1.26 11.10
N TYR A 153 -16.90 -0.01 11.57
CA TYR A 153 -17.66 1.11 11.02
C TYR A 153 -17.30 1.38 9.55
N THR A 154 -16.01 1.33 9.20
CA THR A 154 -15.56 1.50 7.81
C THR A 154 -16.14 0.41 6.92
N ALA A 155 -16.10 -0.85 7.36
CA ALA A 155 -16.68 -1.97 6.63
C ALA A 155 -18.20 -1.81 6.47
N ALA A 156 -18.90 -1.36 7.51
CA ALA A 156 -20.34 -1.07 7.45
C ALA A 156 -20.66 0.01 6.41
N ILE A 157 -19.91 1.13 6.38
CA ILE A 157 -20.08 2.16 5.34
C ILE A 157 -19.89 1.57 3.95
N TYR A 158 -18.79 0.85 3.72
CA TYR A 158 -18.51 0.27 2.40
C TYR A 158 -19.55 -0.76 1.97
N TRP A 159 -20.16 -1.45 2.94
CA TRP A 159 -21.25 -2.38 2.70
C TRP A 159 -22.57 -1.67 2.41
N VAL A 160 -22.91 -0.62 3.15
CA VAL A 160 -24.13 0.19 2.93
C VAL A 160 -24.07 0.89 1.58
N PHE A 161 -22.94 1.53 1.25
CA PHE A 161 -22.74 2.23 -0.03
C PHE A 161 -22.08 1.33 -1.08
N ARG A 162 -22.33 0.03 -1.03
CA ARG A 162 -21.88 -0.89 -2.08
C ARG A 162 -22.67 -0.62 -3.36
N GLY A 163 -22.03 -0.79 -4.50
CA GLY A 163 -22.59 -0.44 -5.80
C GLY A 163 -21.95 0.80 -6.40
N LYS A 164 -22.44 1.15 -7.58
CA LYS A 164 -21.90 2.21 -8.41
C LYS A 164 -22.75 3.47 -8.28
N VAL A 165 -22.16 4.60 -8.63
CA VAL A 165 -22.82 5.89 -8.61
C VAL A 165 -23.65 6.03 -9.88
N GLU A 166 -24.96 6.12 -9.72
CA GLU A 166 -25.91 6.37 -10.81
C GLU A 166 -26.26 7.86 -10.88
N LEU A 167 -26.19 8.43 -12.07
CA LEU A 167 -26.63 9.81 -12.32
C LEU A 167 -28.15 9.83 -12.49
N GLY A 168 -28.86 10.27 -11.46
CA GLY A 168 -30.31 10.45 -11.48
C GLY A 168 -30.74 11.82 -12.02
N ARG A 169 -32.04 12.02 -12.17
CA ARG A 169 -32.66 13.29 -12.61
C ARG A 169 -32.32 14.53 -11.76
N LEU A 170 -31.78 14.32 -10.55
CA LEU A 170 -31.39 15.36 -9.59
C LEU A 170 -29.85 15.48 -9.42
N SER A 171 -29.07 14.81 -10.28
CA SER A 171 -27.62 15.00 -10.31
C SER A 171 -27.28 16.28 -11.10
N TYR A 172 -26.54 17.19 -10.46
CA TYR A 172 -26.08 18.48 -11.02
C TYR A 172 -24.71 18.33 -11.70
#